data_AF-A0A928MFL6-F1
#
_entry.id   AF-A0A928MFL6-F1
#
_cell.length_a   1.000
_cell.length_b   1.000
_cell.length_c   1.000
_cell.angle_alpha   90.00
_cell.angle_beta   90.00
_cell.angle_gamma   90.00
#
_symmetry.space_group_name_H-M   'P 1'
#
loop_
_entity.id
_entity.type
_entity.pdbx_description
1 polymer ?
#
loop_
_entity_poly.entity_id
_entity_poly.type
_entity_poly.pdbx_seq_one_letter_code
_entity_poly.pdbx_strand_id
1 'polypeptide(L)'
;MRKEDFAEVLGDINEKHILGARAQHKAKKPVWLKWGAMAACLFLIVASAFAIPRITDPGPGYIPIPYPDGTIQRVEPPDVFPSHPILRPGDEGYIDPAPTLNPQTPWTIHYNEVSSMIVAHRPYIKGVFSEPLNDTELTALLPSADLTCSGYARFDDKGNLLDIEMQTETTLPESPVTIGLADYFFGFDYVLSGAEMVSVCNGLDYRVYQYKTGNTVELSAYTIINDIYFAFVMNVPQDDLEQAKEAFRHVLECFAYYEEGKPDLSIIVPEEIPELTEQTFDTLTEAMAEPDFGRYLPSEIPAGFGDASIYRFKFQDSNFLTATWSRGMDGLSWVVTPCTEEDAHRLTTVDDKKSYDLSLYPIPRADSVPDELREIVDNPIFEAEELTLEAVYCRAYKVNDAGDTDGWRMRFSVKYGDVIVSVSTKGVEPEWLYQQLMILNMR
;
A
#
# COMPACT_ATOMS: atom_id res chain seq x y z
N MET A 1 -10.65 24.24 15.83
CA MET A 1 -10.98 23.67 14.51
C MET A 1 -11.42 22.24 14.72
N ARG A 2 -12.49 21.80 14.04
CA ARG A 2 -12.90 20.39 14.06
C ARG A 2 -12.07 19.63 13.03
N LYS A 3 -11.91 18.32 13.21
CA LYS A 3 -11.12 17.42 12.35
C LYS A 3 -11.54 17.51 10.86
N GLU A 4 -12.79 17.86 10.62
CA GLU A 4 -13.41 18.10 9.31
C GLU A 4 -12.87 19.36 8.62
N ASP A 5 -12.54 20.41 9.38
CA ASP A 5 -11.97 21.66 8.84
C ASP A 5 -10.49 21.50 8.44
N PHE A 6 -9.82 20.44 8.93
CA PHE A 6 -8.40 20.15 8.67
C PHE A 6 -8.18 19.46 7.31
N ALA A 7 -9.17 18.67 6.85
CA ALA A 7 -9.14 18.02 5.56
C ALA A 7 -9.40 19.01 4.40
N GLU A 8 -10.17 20.08 4.66
CA GLU A 8 -10.46 21.12 3.67
C GLU A 8 -9.22 22.00 3.38
N VAL A 9 -8.38 22.26 4.38
CA VAL A 9 -7.14 23.06 4.22
C VAL A 9 -6.05 22.31 3.43
N LEU A 10 -6.08 20.98 3.41
CA LEU A 10 -5.20 20.14 2.57
C LEU A 10 -5.85 19.81 1.20
N GLY A 11 -7.15 20.06 1.05
CA GLY A 11 -7.99 19.56 -0.04
C GLY A 11 -7.98 20.39 -1.34
N ASP A 12 -7.24 21.49 -1.41
CA ASP A 12 -7.25 22.39 -2.57
C ASP A 12 -5.95 22.38 -3.41
N ILE A 13 -5.18 21.28 -3.35
CA ILE A 13 -4.19 20.97 -4.39
C ILE A 13 -4.93 20.32 -5.57
N ASN A 14 -5.51 21.19 -6.38
CA ASN A 14 -6.07 21.02 -7.71
C ASN A 14 -5.71 19.70 -8.44
N GLU A 15 -6.67 18.75 -8.46
CA GLU A 15 -6.66 17.48 -9.22
C GLU A 15 -6.36 17.65 -10.72
N LYS A 16 -6.40 18.87 -11.27
CA LYS A 16 -6.15 19.14 -12.69
C LYS A 16 -4.67 19.07 -13.09
N HIS A 17 -3.73 18.99 -12.15
CA HIS A 17 -2.30 18.87 -12.45
C HIS A 17 -1.75 17.43 -12.39
N ILE A 18 -2.51 16.46 -11.87
CA ILE A 18 -2.11 15.05 -11.84
C ILE A 18 -2.42 14.33 -13.17
N LEU A 19 -3.37 14.82 -13.95
CA LEU A 19 -3.82 14.19 -15.21
C LEU A 19 -2.99 14.58 -16.46
N GLY A 20 -2.00 15.47 -16.34
CA GLY A 20 -1.11 15.86 -17.44
C GLY A 20 0.14 14.99 -17.62
N ALA A 21 0.49 14.16 -16.62
CA ALA A 21 1.77 13.46 -16.56
C ALA A 21 1.75 11.99 -17.05
N ARG A 22 0.62 11.47 -17.54
CA ARG A 22 0.53 10.11 -18.12
C ARG A 22 0.65 10.05 -19.64
N ALA A 23 0.73 11.18 -20.32
CA ALA A 23 0.77 11.23 -21.78
C ALA A 23 2.09 11.80 -22.29
N GLN A 24 3.16 11.03 -22.09
CA GLN A 24 4.37 10.90 -22.93
C GLN A 24 5.53 10.54 -22.02
N HIS A 25 6.08 9.33 -22.16
CA HIS A 25 7.50 9.10 -22.39
C HIS A 25 7.73 7.58 -22.52
N LYS A 26 7.71 7.10 -23.77
CA LYS A 26 8.45 5.89 -24.14
C LYS A 26 9.94 6.25 -24.12
N ALA A 27 10.74 5.67 -23.23
CA ALA A 27 12.20 5.61 -23.39
C ALA A 27 12.81 4.44 -22.59
N LYS A 28 14.02 4.04 -23.00
CA LYS A 28 14.60 2.69 -22.92
C LYS A 28 15.32 2.36 -21.61
N LYS A 29 15.39 1.06 -21.34
CA LYS A 29 16.05 0.35 -20.22
C LYS A 29 17.54 0.70 -20.03
N PRO A 30 18.04 0.72 -18.78
CA PRO A 30 19.39 0.28 -18.45
C PRO A 30 19.39 -1.10 -17.78
N VAL A 31 20.52 -1.79 -17.95
CA VAL A 31 20.76 -3.18 -17.58
C VAL A 31 21.11 -3.27 -16.09
N TRP A 32 20.16 -3.71 -15.26
CA TRP A 32 20.42 -4.18 -13.90
C TRP A 32 19.76 -5.56 -13.67
N LEU A 33 20.13 -6.50 -14.54
CA LEU A 33 19.82 -7.91 -14.40
C LEU A 33 20.71 -8.48 -13.29
N LYS A 34 20.17 -8.59 -12.06
CA LYS A 34 20.51 -9.67 -11.09
C LYS A 34 19.71 -9.63 -9.79
N TRP A 35 19.08 -8.51 -9.45
CA TRP A 35 18.21 -8.40 -8.25
C TRP A 35 16.80 -7.89 -8.56
N GLY A 36 16.53 -7.51 -9.82
CA GLY A 36 15.28 -6.88 -10.23
C GLY A 36 14.03 -7.75 -10.12
N ALA A 37 14.13 -9.08 -9.98
CA ALA A 37 12.94 -9.92 -9.82
C ALA A 37 12.29 -9.73 -8.44
N MET A 38 13.07 -9.74 -7.34
CA MET A 38 12.51 -9.58 -5.99
C MET A 38 12.04 -8.14 -5.72
N ALA A 39 12.78 -7.14 -6.22
CA ALA A 39 12.39 -5.74 -6.07
C ALA A 39 11.19 -5.35 -6.97
N ALA A 40 11.09 -5.90 -8.18
CA ALA A 40 9.92 -5.66 -9.03
C ALA A 40 8.65 -6.34 -8.50
N CYS A 41 8.77 -7.51 -7.87
CA CYS A 41 7.65 -8.12 -7.14
C CYS A 41 7.23 -7.23 -5.96
N LEU A 42 8.16 -6.67 -5.17
CA LEU A 42 7.83 -5.75 -4.07
C LEU A 42 7.12 -4.46 -4.54
N PHE A 43 7.58 -3.86 -5.65
CA PHE A 43 6.94 -2.66 -6.23
C PHE A 43 5.62 -2.97 -6.93
N LEU A 44 5.47 -4.16 -7.53
CA LEU A 44 4.18 -4.63 -8.03
C LEU A 44 3.22 -4.95 -6.88
N ILE A 45 3.70 -5.48 -5.74
CA ILE A 45 2.94 -5.73 -4.51
C ILE A 45 2.35 -4.43 -3.94
N VAL A 46 3.12 -3.34 -3.92
CA VAL A 46 2.62 -2.00 -3.51
C VAL A 46 1.62 -1.43 -4.53
N ALA A 47 1.81 -1.70 -5.83
CA ALA A 47 0.89 -1.26 -6.88
C ALA A 47 -0.39 -2.13 -6.99
N SER A 48 -0.35 -3.40 -6.57
CA SER A 48 -1.47 -4.35 -6.60
C SER A 48 -2.27 -4.39 -5.30
N ALA A 49 -1.70 -3.93 -4.19
CA ALA A 49 -2.49 -3.53 -3.01
C ALA A 49 -3.53 -2.43 -3.36
N PHE A 50 -3.37 -1.77 -4.52
CA PHE A 50 -4.34 -0.84 -5.11
C PHE A 50 -5.23 -1.43 -6.22
N ALA A 51 -5.11 -2.72 -6.54
CA ALA A 51 -5.87 -3.40 -7.59
C ALA A 51 -7.06 -4.24 -7.07
N ILE A 52 -7.25 -4.28 -5.75
CA ILE A 52 -8.58 -4.48 -5.14
C ILE A 52 -9.23 -3.09 -5.12
N PRO A 53 -10.52 -2.92 -5.48
CA PRO A 53 -11.20 -1.64 -5.37
C PRO A 53 -10.92 -0.99 -4.02
N ARG A 54 -10.31 0.21 -4.05
CA ARG A 54 -9.87 0.93 -2.87
C ARG A 54 -11.00 1.07 -1.85
N ILE A 55 -10.70 0.50 -0.70
CA ILE A 55 -11.21 0.72 0.65
C ILE A 55 -10.93 2.19 1.05
N THR A 56 -11.60 3.19 0.43
CA THR A 56 -11.50 4.60 0.87
C THR A 56 -12.76 5.41 0.49
N ASP A 57 -13.86 5.24 1.21
CA ASP A 57 -14.82 6.31 1.59
C ASP A 57 -15.91 5.72 2.49
N PRO A 58 -16.65 6.45 3.36
CA PRO A 58 -17.43 5.86 4.44
C PRO A 58 -18.93 5.61 4.10
N GLY A 59 -19.36 4.35 4.16
CA GLY A 59 -20.76 3.91 4.10
C GLY A 59 -20.98 2.64 4.96
N PRO A 60 -22.23 2.18 5.16
CA PRO A 60 -22.49 1.06 6.07
C PRO A 60 -22.47 -0.26 5.30
N GLY A 61 -21.34 -0.96 5.34
CA GLY A 61 -21.18 -2.34 4.88
C GLY A 61 -20.74 -3.25 6.02
N TYR A 62 -21.20 -4.50 6.02
CA TYR A 62 -21.09 -5.47 7.11
C TYR A 62 -19.64 -5.91 7.35
N ILE A 63 -19.17 -5.74 8.58
CA ILE A 63 -17.81 -6.12 8.99
C ILE A 63 -17.79 -6.55 10.46
N PRO A 64 -16.81 -7.39 10.85
CA PRO A 64 -16.62 -7.83 12.21
C PRO A 64 -16.46 -6.64 13.14
N ILE A 65 -17.30 -6.56 14.16
CA ILE A 65 -17.13 -5.59 15.23
C ILE A 65 -16.11 -6.21 16.19
N PRO A 66 -14.96 -5.56 16.46
CA PRO A 66 -14.09 -6.00 17.55
C PRO A 66 -14.89 -5.88 18.84
N TYR A 67 -14.98 -6.97 19.60
CA TYR A 67 -15.46 -6.88 20.97
C TYR A 67 -14.51 -5.96 21.77
N PRO A 68 -14.97 -5.37 22.89
CA PRO A 68 -14.11 -4.58 23.78
C PRO A 68 -12.89 -5.35 24.32
N ASP A 69 -12.90 -6.67 24.23
CA ASP A 69 -11.79 -7.56 24.59
C ASP A 69 -10.83 -7.85 23.42
N GLY A 70 -11.06 -7.25 22.25
CA GLY A 70 -10.27 -7.39 21.03
C GLY A 70 -10.43 -8.73 20.31
N THR A 71 -11.52 -9.47 20.54
CA THR A 71 -11.88 -10.62 19.69
C THR A 71 -12.70 -10.16 18.48
N ILE A 72 -12.44 -10.76 17.32
CA ILE A 72 -13.14 -10.45 16.08
C ILE A 72 -14.40 -11.32 16.02
N GLN A 73 -15.59 -10.71 15.98
CA GLN A 73 -16.81 -11.47 15.73
C GLN A 73 -16.81 -11.95 14.27
N ARG A 74 -16.44 -13.21 14.05
CA ARG A 74 -16.69 -13.89 12.78
C ARG A 74 -18.19 -14.03 12.62
N VAL A 75 -18.80 -13.19 11.80
CA VAL A 75 -20.22 -13.26 11.50
C VAL A 75 -20.42 -14.49 10.62
N GLU A 76 -21.16 -15.49 11.10
CA GLU A 76 -21.68 -16.53 10.21
C GLU A 76 -22.49 -15.86 9.10
N PRO A 77 -22.40 -16.32 7.84
CA PRO A 77 -23.07 -15.69 6.71
C PRO A 77 -24.55 -15.46 7.03
N PRO A 78 -25.18 -14.36 6.61
CA PRO A 78 -26.61 -14.24 6.71
C PRO A 78 -27.26 -15.44 5.98
N ASP A 79 -28.28 -16.05 6.59
CA ASP A 79 -29.13 -17.13 6.04
C ASP A 79 -29.86 -16.76 4.71
N VAL A 80 -29.49 -15.65 4.09
CA VAL A 80 -30.12 -15.06 2.91
C VAL A 80 -29.12 -14.96 1.75
N PHE A 81 -28.45 -16.05 1.46
CA PHE A 81 -28.20 -16.43 0.08
C PHE A 81 -28.86 -17.78 -0.10
N PRO A 82 -29.57 -18.08 -1.20
CA PRO A 82 -30.12 -19.40 -1.39
C PRO A 82 -28.96 -20.38 -1.48
N SER A 83 -28.56 -20.93 -0.33
CA SER A 83 -27.82 -22.16 -0.23
C SER A 83 -28.74 -23.18 -0.87
N HIS A 84 -28.48 -23.54 -2.13
CA HIS A 84 -28.92 -24.83 -2.59
C HIS A 84 -28.30 -25.86 -1.62
N PRO A 85 -29.08 -26.83 -1.11
CA PRO A 85 -28.55 -27.84 -0.22
C PRO A 85 -27.34 -28.48 -0.89
N ILE A 86 -26.19 -28.45 -0.21
CA ILE A 86 -25.01 -29.22 -0.63
C ILE A 86 -25.42 -30.69 -0.57
N LEU A 87 -25.58 -31.36 -1.71
CA LEU A 87 -25.83 -32.80 -1.77
C LEU A 87 -24.54 -33.51 -1.33
N ARG A 88 -24.57 -34.10 -0.13
CA ARG A 88 -23.47 -34.87 0.45
C ARG A 88 -23.54 -36.34 0.00
N PRO A 89 -22.42 -37.09 0.06
CA PRO A 89 -22.45 -38.53 -0.14
C PRO A 89 -23.50 -39.20 0.77
N GLY A 90 -24.57 -39.71 0.16
CA GLY A 90 -25.70 -40.33 0.87
C GLY A 90 -27.04 -39.55 0.83
N ASP A 91 -27.06 -38.33 0.29
CA ASP A 91 -28.31 -37.57 0.12
C ASP A 91 -29.14 -38.09 -1.08
N GLU A 92 -30.47 -38.00 -1.00
CA GLU A 92 -31.35 -38.33 -2.13
C GLU A 92 -31.06 -37.38 -3.31
N GLY A 93 -30.48 -37.90 -4.39
CA GLY A 93 -30.03 -37.13 -5.55
C GLY A 93 -28.51 -36.97 -5.67
N TYR A 94 -27.73 -37.44 -4.68
CA TYR A 94 -26.28 -37.53 -4.79
C TYR A 94 -25.88 -38.60 -5.82
N ILE A 95 -25.15 -38.19 -6.86
CA ILE A 95 -24.53 -39.09 -7.83
C ILE A 95 -23.06 -39.22 -7.42
N ASP A 96 -22.64 -40.43 -7.06
CA ASP A 96 -21.23 -40.76 -6.81
C ASP A 96 -20.41 -40.45 -8.07
N PRO A 97 -19.49 -39.46 -8.06
CA PRO A 97 -18.60 -39.26 -9.17
C PRO A 97 -17.62 -40.44 -9.16
N ALA A 98 -17.96 -41.47 -9.95
CA ALA A 98 -17.08 -42.59 -10.19
C ALA A 98 -15.66 -42.07 -10.48
N PRO A 99 -14.61 -42.66 -9.87
CA PRO A 99 -13.25 -42.23 -10.09
C PRO A 99 -12.83 -42.73 -11.47
N THR A 100 -13.19 -41.98 -12.50
CA THR A 100 -12.66 -42.18 -13.84
C THR A 100 -11.93 -40.91 -14.27
N LEU A 101 -10.61 -40.95 -14.08
CA LEU A 101 -9.65 -40.13 -14.81
C LEU A 101 -10.06 -40.05 -16.29
N ASN A 102 -10.26 -38.83 -16.80
CA ASN A 102 -9.84 -38.49 -18.15
C ASN A 102 -9.76 -36.95 -18.34
N PRO A 103 -8.56 -36.36 -18.55
CA PRO A 103 -8.42 -34.96 -18.91
C PRO A 103 -8.66 -34.82 -20.42
N GLN A 104 -9.92 -34.75 -20.88
CA GLN A 104 -10.19 -34.67 -22.32
C GLN A 104 -11.21 -33.62 -22.78
N THR A 105 -11.68 -32.75 -21.90
CA THR A 105 -12.42 -31.54 -22.31
C THR A 105 -11.89 -30.36 -21.52
N PRO A 106 -11.42 -29.27 -22.18
CA PRO A 106 -11.12 -28.04 -21.47
C PRO A 106 -12.37 -27.60 -20.72
N TRP A 107 -12.20 -27.24 -19.44
CA TRP A 107 -13.30 -26.76 -18.63
C TRP A 107 -13.84 -25.46 -19.25
N THR A 108 -15.16 -25.37 -19.40
CA THR A 108 -15.79 -24.16 -19.92
C THR A 108 -16.28 -23.32 -18.75
N ILE A 109 -15.63 -22.16 -18.53
CA ILE A 109 -16.07 -21.17 -17.56
C ILE A 109 -17.25 -20.36 -18.12
N HIS A 110 -18.26 -20.15 -17.28
CA HIS A 110 -19.24 -19.10 -17.48
C HIS A 110 -18.85 -17.83 -16.70
N TYR A 111 -18.71 -16.71 -17.40
CA TYR A 111 -18.46 -15.40 -16.81
C TYR A 111 -19.77 -14.65 -16.57
N ASN A 112 -20.11 -14.40 -15.31
CA ASN A 112 -21.26 -13.58 -14.94
C ASN A 112 -20.95 -12.09 -15.15
N GLU A 113 -21.77 -11.40 -15.94
CA GLU A 113 -21.56 -9.99 -16.25
C GLU A 113 -21.99 -9.09 -15.07
N VAL A 114 -21.03 -8.35 -14.53
CA VAL A 114 -21.23 -7.42 -13.41
C VAL A 114 -21.61 -6.04 -13.96
N SER A 115 -22.72 -5.50 -13.46
CA SER A 115 -23.21 -4.16 -13.83
C SER A 115 -22.58 -3.04 -12.99
N SER A 116 -22.36 -3.30 -11.71
CA SER A 116 -21.69 -2.39 -10.78
C SER A 116 -21.17 -3.14 -9.56
N MET A 117 -20.24 -2.52 -8.85
CA MET A 117 -19.76 -2.97 -7.54
C MET A 117 -20.39 -2.11 -6.44
N ILE A 118 -20.80 -2.74 -5.33
CA ILE A 118 -21.12 -2.04 -4.09
C ILE A 118 -19.81 -1.93 -3.30
N VAL A 119 -19.56 -0.76 -2.72
CA VAL A 119 -18.31 -0.52 -1.99
C VAL A 119 -18.40 -1.23 -0.64
N ALA A 120 -17.59 -2.28 -0.46
CA ALA A 120 -17.33 -2.89 0.83
C ALA A 120 -16.25 -2.08 1.57
N HIS A 121 -16.54 -1.59 2.77
CA HIS A 121 -15.51 -1.01 3.63
C HIS A 121 -14.85 -2.12 4.43
N ARG A 122 -13.53 -2.24 4.38
CA ARG A 122 -12.80 -2.91 5.46
C ARG A 122 -12.59 -1.90 6.58
N PRO A 123 -12.88 -2.25 7.86
CA PRO A 123 -12.59 -1.37 8.96
C PRO A 123 -11.08 -1.25 9.06
N TYR A 124 -10.60 -0.05 9.34
CA TYR A 124 -9.25 0.09 9.84
C TYR A 124 -9.19 -0.57 11.22
N ILE A 125 -8.47 -1.69 11.32
CA ILE A 125 -8.18 -2.35 12.58
C ILE A 125 -6.77 -1.91 12.97
N LYS A 126 -6.66 -1.21 14.10
CA LYS A 126 -5.38 -0.73 14.62
C LYS A 126 -4.49 -1.92 14.97
N GLY A 127 -3.21 -1.85 14.61
CA GLY A 127 -2.24 -2.89 14.93
C GLY A 127 -2.28 -4.13 14.04
N VAL A 128 -3.02 -4.10 12.93
CA VAL A 128 -2.93 -5.16 11.91
C VAL A 128 -1.59 -5.10 11.20
N PHE A 129 -0.87 -6.21 11.19
CA PHE A 129 0.42 -6.34 10.52
C PHE A 129 0.39 -7.48 9.50
N SER A 130 1.47 -7.57 8.73
CA SER A 130 1.67 -8.58 7.70
C SER A 130 3.07 -9.18 7.74
N GLU A 131 3.19 -10.45 7.37
CA GLU A 131 4.46 -11.14 7.21
C GLU A 131 4.50 -11.87 5.86
N PRO A 132 5.63 -11.84 5.13
CA PRO A 132 5.76 -12.59 3.89
C PRO A 132 5.71 -14.10 4.15
N LEU A 133 5.00 -14.82 3.29
CA LEU A 133 4.93 -16.27 3.39
C LEU A 133 6.26 -16.92 3.02
N ASN A 134 6.72 -17.87 3.83
CA ASN A 134 7.90 -18.68 3.52
C ASN A 134 7.56 -19.92 2.65
N ASP A 135 8.58 -20.62 2.15
CA ASP A 135 8.42 -21.78 1.27
C ASP A 135 7.58 -22.91 1.89
N THR A 136 7.70 -23.11 3.21
CA THR A 136 6.95 -24.15 3.94
C THR A 136 5.47 -23.78 4.00
N GLU A 137 5.18 -22.51 4.28
CA GLU A 137 3.83 -21.96 4.31
C GLU A 137 3.16 -22.03 2.95
N LEU A 138 3.84 -21.54 1.90
CA LEU A 138 3.36 -21.64 0.53
C LEU A 138 3.06 -23.08 0.12
N THR A 139 3.92 -24.05 0.50
CA THR A 139 3.72 -25.47 0.18
C THR A 139 2.46 -26.07 0.82
N ALA A 140 2.06 -25.58 1.99
CA ALA A 140 0.86 -26.04 2.68
C ALA A 140 -0.42 -25.37 2.17
N LEU A 141 -0.30 -24.14 1.64
CA LEU A 141 -1.42 -23.37 1.13
C LEU A 141 -1.75 -23.67 -0.34
N LEU A 142 -0.75 -24.04 -1.15
CA LEU A 142 -0.91 -24.20 -2.58
C LEU A 142 -1.34 -25.62 -2.99
N PRO A 143 -2.06 -25.75 -4.13
CA PRO A 143 -2.35 -27.05 -4.73
C PRO A 143 -1.06 -27.72 -5.24
N SER A 144 -1.09 -29.01 -5.57
CA SER A 144 0.07 -29.75 -6.10
C SER A 144 0.48 -29.35 -7.53
N ALA A 145 -0.17 -28.35 -8.10
CA ALA A 145 0.19 -27.78 -9.40
C ALA A 145 1.51 -27.00 -9.32
N ASP A 146 2.23 -26.94 -10.44
CA ASP A 146 3.46 -26.15 -10.57
C ASP A 146 3.11 -24.66 -10.73
N LEU A 147 2.75 -24.03 -9.62
CA LEU A 147 2.47 -22.60 -9.52
C LEU A 147 3.55 -21.91 -8.70
N THR A 148 4.13 -20.85 -9.26
CA THR A 148 5.03 -19.97 -8.51
C THR A 148 4.21 -18.85 -7.91
N CYS A 149 3.96 -18.93 -6.61
CA CYS A 149 3.28 -17.89 -5.86
C CYS A 149 4.23 -17.19 -4.87
N SER A 150 3.92 -15.92 -4.59
CA SER A 150 4.48 -15.19 -3.45
C SER A 150 3.36 -14.39 -2.80
N GLY A 151 3.47 -14.08 -1.52
CA GLY A 151 2.38 -13.42 -0.80
C GLY A 151 2.74 -13.12 0.64
N TYR A 152 1.73 -12.68 1.39
CA TYR A 152 1.84 -12.37 2.80
C TYR A 152 0.60 -12.84 3.56
N ALA A 153 0.79 -13.20 4.82
CA ALA A 153 -0.27 -13.40 5.78
C ALA A 153 -0.53 -12.08 6.53
N ARG A 154 -1.78 -11.82 6.90
CA ARG A 154 -2.16 -10.68 7.74
C ARG A 154 -2.68 -11.14 9.08
N PHE A 155 -2.29 -10.43 10.12
CA PHE A 155 -2.61 -10.76 11.50
C PHE A 155 -3.20 -9.56 12.24
N ASP A 156 -4.02 -9.81 13.25
CA ASP A 156 -4.41 -8.79 14.22
C ASP A 156 -3.28 -8.47 15.23
N ASP A 157 -3.52 -7.51 16.12
CA ASP A 157 -2.54 -7.07 17.14
C ASP A 157 -2.20 -8.13 18.20
N LYS A 158 -2.83 -9.31 18.13
CA LYS A 158 -2.60 -10.47 19.00
C LYS A 158 -2.00 -11.66 18.24
N GLY A 159 -1.73 -11.50 16.95
CA GLY A 159 -1.17 -12.55 16.10
C GLY A 159 -2.19 -13.57 15.60
N ASN A 160 -3.49 -13.30 15.67
CA ASN A 160 -4.49 -14.16 15.04
C ASN A 160 -4.51 -13.91 13.53
N LEU A 161 -4.52 -14.98 12.73
CA LEU A 161 -4.63 -14.88 11.28
C LEU A 161 -5.97 -14.24 10.88
N LEU A 162 -5.88 -13.19 10.06
CA LEU A 162 -7.01 -12.55 9.41
C LEU A 162 -7.23 -13.19 8.04
N ASP A 163 -6.28 -13.01 7.14
CA ASP A 163 -6.34 -13.56 5.80
C ASP A 163 -4.95 -13.62 5.18
N ILE A 164 -4.88 -14.26 4.02
CA ILE A 164 -3.68 -14.45 3.23
C ILE A 164 -3.93 -13.85 1.85
N GLU A 165 -2.95 -13.11 1.33
CA GLU A 165 -2.95 -12.61 -0.03
C GLU A 165 -1.70 -13.10 -0.75
N MET A 166 -1.91 -13.81 -1.86
CA MET A 166 -0.86 -14.33 -2.73
C MET A 166 -1.04 -13.81 -4.16
N GLN A 167 0.02 -13.92 -4.95
CA GLN A 167 0.00 -13.66 -6.38
C GLN A 167 0.75 -14.73 -7.13
N THR A 168 0.21 -15.12 -8.27
CA THR A 168 0.90 -15.95 -9.27
C THR A 168 1.00 -15.19 -10.58
N GLU A 169 2.18 -15.24 -11.19
CA GLU A 169 2.37 -14.77 -12.55
C GLU A 169 1.58 -15.64 -13.53
N THR A 170 1.19 -15.05 -14.65
CA THR A 170 0.51 -15.77 -15.72
C THR A 170 1.30 -15.74 -17.02
N THR A 171 0.79 -16.42 -18.04
CA THR A 171 1.32 -16.30 -19.41
C THR A 171 1.16 -14.90 -19.99
N LEU A 172 0.33 -14.03 -19.38
CA LEU A 172 0.16 -12.64 -19.75
C LEU A 172 1.04 -11.75 -18.84
N PRO A 173 2.11 -11.12 -19.37
CA PRO A 173 2.99 -10.28 -18.58
C PRO A 173 2.24 -9.11 -17.92
N GLU A 174 2.68 -8.70 -16.74
CA GLU A 174 2.13 -7.55 -16.00
C GLU A 174 0.63 -7.71 -15.63
N SER A 175 0.11 -8.93 -15.69
CA SER A 175 -1.26 -9.29 -15.32
C SER A 175 -1.24 -10.55 -14.46
N PRO A 176 -0.73 -10.48 -13.21
CA PRO A 176 -0.78 -11.61 -12.29
C PRO A 176 -2.22 -11.89 -11.83
N VAL A 177 -2.46 -13.10 -11.32
CA VAL A 177 -3.69 -13.41 -10.57
C VAL A 177 -3.39 -13.22 -9.09
N THR A 178 -4.12 -12.32 -8.45
CA THR A 178 -4.18 -12.19 -6.99
C THR A 178 -5.11 -13.24 -6.43
N ILE A 179 -4.70 -13.89 -5.35
CA ILE A 179 -5.39 -15.00 -4.68
C ILE A 179 -5.52 -14.63 -3.20
N GLY A 180 -6.75 -14.42 -2.74
CA GLY A 180 -7.07 -14.22 -1.32
C GLY A 180 -7.57 -15.52 -0.69
N LEU A 181 -7.18 -15.78 0.56
CA LEU A 181 -7.64 -16.92 1.35
C LEU A 181 -8.00 -16.51 2.79
N ALA A 182 -9.09 -17.05 3.32
CA ALA A 182 -9.46 -16.92 4.73
C ALA A 182 -10.43 -18.04 5.16
N ASP A 183 -10.56 -18.25 6.46
CA ASP A 183 -11.51 -19.20 7.06
C ASP A 183 -12.89 -18.56 7.36
N TYR A 184 -13.14 -17.39 6.80
CA TYR A 184 -14.43 -16.71 6.83
C TYR A 184 -14.80 -16.22 5.43
N PHE A 185 -16.08 -15.94 5.22
CA PHE A 185 -16.55 -15.43 3.95
C PHE A 185 -16.03 -14.01 3.68
N PHE A 186 -15.31 -13.83 2.58
CA PHE A 186 -15.04 -12.52 1.98
C PHE A 186 -15.36 -12.61 0.48
N GLY A 187 -16.60 -12.27 0.13
CA GLY A 187 -17.07 -12.27 -1.25
C GLY A 187 -16.96 -10.91 -1.92
N PHE A 188 -17.26 -10.89 -3.21
CA PHE A 188 -17.40 -9.66 -3.97
C PHE A 188 -18.83 -9.11 -3.84
N ASP A 189 -18.96 -7.84 -3.51
CA ASP A 189 -20.27 -7.17 -3.49
C ASP A 189 -20.68 -6.72 -4.90
N TYR A 190 -20.95 -7.69 -5.78
CA TYR A 190 -21.34 -7.43 -7.17
C TYR A 190 -22.85 -7.32 -7.38
N VAL A 191 -23.25 -6.39 -8.24
CA VAL A 191 -24.60 -6.33 -8.82
C VAL A 191 -24.57 -6.98 -10.20
N LEU A 192 -25.19 -8.15 -10.32
CA LEU A 192 -25.19 -8.92 -11.56
C LEU A 192 -26.23 -8.40 -12.57
N SER A 193 -25.88 -8.46 -13.85
CA SER A 193 -26.78 -8.09 -14.95
C SER A 193 -27.84 -9.17 -15.25
N GLY A 194 -27.72 -10.35 -14.64
CA GLY A 194 -28.59 -11.50 -14.85
C GLY A 194 -28.54 -12.48 -13.67
N ALA A 195 -29.16 -13.64 -13.86
CA ALA A 195 -29.07 -14.72 -12.88
C ALA A 195 -27.62 -15.21 -12.79
N GLU A 196 -27.13 -15.42 -11.58
CA GLU A 196 -25.82 -15.99 -11.34
C GLU A 196 -25.78 -17.43 -11.87
N MET A 197 -24.69 -17.78 -12.55
CA MET A 197 -24.38 -19.15 -12.96
C MET A 197 -23.06 -19.59 -12.36
N VAL A 198 -23.03 -20.86 -11.94
CA VAL A 198 -21.88 -21.51 -11.31
C VAL A 198 -21.20 -22.40 -12.34
N SER A 199 -19.87 -22.32 -12.40
CA SER A 199 -19.02 -23.19 -13.23
C SER A 199 -18.42 -24.28 -12.33
N VAL A 200 -18.57 -25.55 -12.70
CA VAL A 200 -18.06 -26.66 -11.89
C VAL A 200 -16.75 -27.19 -12.48
N CYS A 201 -15.67 -27.18 -11.69
CA CYS A 201 -14.36 -27.75 -12.05
C CYS A 201 -13.94 -28.77 -11.01
N ASN A 202 -13.73 -30.03 -11.42
CA ASN A 202 -13.35 -31.13 -10.51
C ASN A 202 -14.25 -31.23 -9.25
N GLY A 203 -15.56 -30.99 -9.41
CA GLY A 203 -16.52 -31.02 -8.30
C GLY A 203 -16.55 -29.77 -7.42
N LEU A 204 -15.70 -28.77 -7.69
CA LEU A 204 -15.73 -27.47 -7.01
C LEU A 204 -16.56 -26.45 -7.80
N ASP A 205 -17.38 -25.73 -7.06
CA ASP A 205 -18.21 -24.65 -7.57
C ASP A 205 -17.40 -23.35 -7.63
N TYR A 206 -17.16 -22.86 -8.84
CA TYR A 206 -16.60 -21.53 -9.10
C TYR A 206 -17.69 -20.57 -9.54
N ARG A 207 -17.83 -19.47 -8.79
CA ARG A 207 -18.57 -18.30 -9.26
C ARG A 207 -17.58 -17.36 -9.90
N VAL A 208 -17.69 -17.19 -11.21
CA VAL A 208 -16.74 -16.39 -12.00
C VAL A 208 -17.44 -15.18 -12.58
N TYR A 209 -16.81 -14.03 -12.52
CA TYR A 209 -17.36 -12.74 -12.88
C TYR A 209 -16.45 -12.02 -13.86
N GLN A 210 -17.06 -11.11 -14.62
CA GLN A 210 -16.39 -10.16 -15.49
C GLN A 210 -16.96 -8.78 -15.22
N TYR A 211 -16.10 -7.82 -14.89
CA TYR A 211 -16.50 -6.44 -14.68
C TYR A 211 -15.67 -5.49 -15.54
N LYS A 212 -16.32 -4.71 -16.40
CA LYS A 212 -15.65 -3.77 -17.30
C LYS A 212 -15.72 -2.35 -16.75
N THR A 213 -14.55 -1.73 -16.57
CA THR A 213 -14.41 -0.32 -16.18
C THR A 213 -13.47 0.40 -17.14
N GLY A 214 -14.04 1.27 -17.98
CA GLY A 214 -13.25 1.98 -19.00
C GLY A 214 -12.60 1.01 -19.99
N ASN A 215 -11.27 1.03 -20.08
CA ASN A 215 -10.47 0.13 -20.93
C ASN A 215 -9.88 -1.07 -20.18
N THR A 216 -10.27 -1.27 -18.93
CA THR A 216 -9.82 -2.38 -18.09
C THR A 216 -10.99 -3.33 -17.84
N VAL A 217 -10.69 -4.62 -17.80
CA VAL A 217 -11.61 -5.68 -17.42
C VAL A 217 -11.02 -6.40 -16.22
N GLU A 218 -11.83 -6.51 -15.17
CA GLU A 218 -11.56 -7.37 -14.02
C GLU A 218 -12.20 -8.73 -14.27
N LEU A 219 -11.39 -9.78 -14.21
CA LEU A 219 -11.84 -11.16 -14.07
C LEU A 219 -11.72 -11.52 -12.59
N SER A 220 -12.78 -12.04 -12.02
CA SER A 220 -12.76 -12.46 -10.63
C SER A 220 -13.48 -13.78 -10.44
N ALA A 221 -13.08 -14.54 -9.43
CA ALA A 221 -13.73 -15.79 -9.09
C ALA A 221 -13.72 -16.02 -7.58
N TYR A 222 -14.73 -16.72 -7.10
CA TYR A 222 -14.77 -17.21 -5.73
C TYR A 222 -15.15 -18.70 -5.70
N THR A 223 -14.51 -19.44 -4.80
CA THR A 223 -14.83 -20.83 -4.50
C THR A 223 -14.55 -21.14 -3.02
N ILE A 224 -15.01 -22.29 -2.54
CA ILE A 224 -14.70 -22.81 -1.21
C ILE A 224 -13.98 -24.14 -1.40
N ILE A 225 -12.83 -24.29 -0.76
CA ILE A 225 -12.00 -25.51 -0.82
C ILE A 225 -11.71 -25.91 0.63
N ASN A 226 -12.20 -27.09 1.03
CA ASN A 226 -12.00 -27.62 2.40
C ASN A 226 -12.32 -26.60 3.50
N ASP A 227 -13.50 -25.97 3.40
CA ASP A 227 -14.02 -24.92 4.29
C ASP A 227 -13.22 -23.60 4.31
N ILE A 228 -12.24 -23.44 3.41
CA ILE A 228 -11.49 -22.20 3.23
C ILE A 228 -12.03 -21.45 2.01
N TYR A 229 -12.27 -20.16 2.19
CA TYR A 229 -12.75 -19.25 1.15
C TYR A 229 -11.59 -18.79 0.29
N PHE A 230 -11.75 -18.92 -1.02
CA PHE A 230 -10.81 -18.44 -2.02
C PHE A 230 -11.44 -17.34 -2.87
N ALA A 231 -10.70 -16.26 -3.09
CA ALA A 231 -11.01 -15.24 -4.07
C ALA A 231 -9.85 -15.08 -5.05
N PHE A 232 -10.15 -14.98 -6.33
CA PHE A 232 -9.18 -14.78 -7.41
C PHE A 232 -9.52 -13.49 -8.14
N VAL A 233 -8.52 -12.67 -8.46
CA VAL A 233 -8.70 -11.42 -9.19
C VAL A 233 -7.58 -11.24 -10.20
N MET A 234 -7.93 -10.86 -11.43
CA MET A 234 -7.00 -10.51 -12.49
C MET A 234 -7.52 -9.28 -13.22
N ASN A 235 -6.71 -8.22 -13.26
CA ASN A 235 -7.05 -6.99 -13.97
C ASN A 235 -6.27 -6.93 -15.28
N VAL A 236 -6.97 -6.70 -16.40
CA VAL A 236 -6.35 -6.70 -17.73
C VAL A 236 -6.88 -5.58 -18.63
N PRO A 237 -6.08 -5.08 -19.58
CA PRO A 237 -6.60 -4.28 -20.68
C PRO A 237 -7.66 -5.04 -21.48
N GLN A 238 -8.67 -4.34 -21.98
CA GLN A 238 -9.74 -4.95 -22.79
C GLN A 238 -9.19 -5.68 -24.03
N ASP A 239 -8.10 -5.18 -24.62
CA ASP A 239 -7.49 -5.75 -25.82
C ASP A 239 -6.88 -7.15 -25.58
N ASP A 240 -6.55 -7.48 -24.32
CA ASP A 240 -5.93 -8.75 -23.92
C ASP A 240 -6.92 -9.73 -23.27
N LEU A 241 -8.23 -9.41 -23.28
CA LEU A 241 -9.26 -10.13 -22.51
C LEU A 241 -9.33 -11.64 -22.84
N GLU A 242 -9.21 -12.02 -24.11
CA GLU A 242 -9.33 -13.44 -24.49
C GLU A 242 -8.13 -14.26 -24.02
N GLN A 243 -6.91 -13.70 -24.10
CA GLN A 243 -5.72 -14.33 -23.51
C GLN A 243 -5.81 -14.36 -21.99
N ALA A 244 -6.34 -13.30 -21.37
CA ALA A 244 -6.54 -13.22 -19.94
C ALA A 244 -7.51 -14.29 -19.42
N LYS A 245 -8.62 -14.53 -20.14
CA LYS A 245 -9.59 -15.58 -19.78
C LYS A 245 -8.98 -16.98 -19.82
N GLU A 246 -8.06 -17.23 -20.76
CA GLU A 246 -7.31 -18.48 -20.83
C GLU A 246 -6.37 -18.64 -19.63
N ALA A 247 -5.57 -17.61 -19.36
CA ALA A 247 -4.63 -17.58 -18.24
C ALA A 247 -5.35 -17.71 -16.88
N PHE A 248 -6.42 -16.94 -16.69
CA PHE A 248 -7.22 -16.94 -15.47
C PHE A 248 -7.86 -18.31 -15.24
N ARG A 249 -8.45 -18.90 -16.29
CA ARG A 249 -8.99 -20.26 -16.22
C ARG A 249 -7.94 -21.27 -15.79
N HIS A 250 -6.74 -21.22 -16.37
CA HIS A 250 -5.67 -22.14 -16.03
C HIS A 250 -5.29 -22.07 -14.54
N VAL A 251 -5.21 -20.86 -13.98
CA VAL A 251 -4.98 -20.68 -12.53
C VAL A 251 -6.11 -21.31 -11.72
N LEU A 252 -7.37 -21.03 -12.04
CA LEU A 252 -8.52 -21.63 -11.34
C LEU A 252 -8.51 -23.17 -11.43
N GLU A 253 -8.19 -23.74 -12.60
CA GLU A 253 -8.06 -25.20 -12.78
C GLU A 253 -6.98 -25.79 -11.88
N CYS A 254 -5.85 -25.10 -11.69
CA CYS A 254 -4.79 -25.57 -10.79
C CYS A 254 -5.28 -25.67 -9.34
N PHE A 255 -6.05 -24.67 -8.89
CA PHE A 255 -6.65 -24.67 -7.55
C PHE A 255 -7.78 -25.68 -7.39
N ALA A 256 -8.23 -26.35 -8.47
CA ALA A 256 -9.27 -27.36 -8.36
C ALA A 256 -8.75 -28.72 -7.83
N TYR A 257 -7.44 -28.86 -7.59
CA TYR A 257 -6.79 -30.11 -7.18
C TYR A 257 -5.96 -29.91 -5.91
N TYR A 258 -6.57 -30.23 -4.77
CA TYR A 258 -5.90 -30.24 -3.47
C TYR A 258 -5.68 -31.66 -2.96
N GLU A 259 -4.53 -31.89 -2.34
CA GLU A 259 -4.28 -33.08 -1.53
C GLU A 259 -5.11 -33.03 -0.24
N GLU A 260 -5.38 -34.19 0.34
CA GLU A 260 -6.05 -34.30 1.64
C GLU A 260 -5.27 -33.51 2.70
N GLY A 261 -5.98 -32.68 3.48
CA GLY A 261 -5.40 -31.84 4.53
C GLY A 261 -4.88 -30.47 4.07
N LYS A 262 -4.98 -30.12 2.78
CA LYS A 262 -4.65 -28.78 2.27
C LYS A 262 -5.90 -28.03 1.79
N PRO A 263 -5.94 -26.69 1.82
CA PRO A 263 -4.92 -25.79 2.39
C PRO A 263 -4.89 -25.88 3.91
N ASP A 264 -3.71 -25.77 4.51
CA ASP A 264 -3.56 -25.77 5.97
C ASP A 264 -3.24 -24.36 6.48
N LEU A 265 -4.26 -23.65 6.98
CA LEU A 265 -4.06 -22.34 7.60
C LEU A 265 -3.45 -22.44 9.01
N SER A 266 -3.47 -23.61 9.64
CA SER A 266 -3.05 -23.77 11.05
C SER A 266 -1.54 -23.65 11.25
N ILE A 267 -0.77 -23.81 10.18
CA ILE A 267 0.68 -23.59 10.20
C ILE A 267 1.08 -22.12 10.06
N ILE A 268 0.14 -21.24 9.70
CA ILE A 268 0.38 -19.83 9.47
C ILE A 268 0.28 -19.09 10.79
N VAL A 269 1.44 -18.84 11.38
CA VAL A 269 1.59 -18.14 12.66
C VAL A 269 2.66 -17.07 12.51
N PRO A 270 2.47 -15.88 13.10
CA PRO A 270 3.44 -14.81 12.95
C PRO A 270 4.74 -15.17 13.69
N GLU A 271 5.88 -14.84 13.09
CA GLU A 271 7.19 -14.99 13.73
C GLU A 271 7.34 -14.05 14.93
N GLU A 272 6.89 -12.80 14.77
CA GLU A 272 6.93 -11.78 15.80
C GLU A 272 5.74 -10.82 15.68
N ILE A 273 5.09 -10.50 16.80
CA ILE A 273 4.06 -9.46 16.81
C ILE A 273 4.76 -8.10 16.91
N PRO A 274 4.68 -7.23 15.88
CA PRO A 274 5.37 -5.95 15.88
C PRO A 274 4.87 -5.04 16.98
N GLU A 275 5.79 -4.38 17.68
CA GLU A 275 5.45 -3.34 18.65
C GLU A 275 4.86 -2.11 17.95
N LEU A 276 3.61 -1.77 18.28
CA LEU A 276 2.97 -0.52 17.87
C LEU A 276 3.26 0.59 18.88
N THR A 277 4.06 1.57 18.46
CA THR A 277 4.20 2.84 19.20
C THR A 277 3.41 3.92 18.49
N GLU A 278 2.46 4.52 19.20
CA GLU A 278 1.70 5.66 18.72
C GLU A 278 1.49 6.67 19.85
N GLN A 279 1.99 7.89 19.69
CA GLN A 279 1.89 8.92 20.71
C GLN A 279 1.79 10.32 20.11
N THR A 280 0.84 11.12 20.60
CA THR A 280 0.77 12.56 20.36
C THR A 280 1.35 13.30 21.56
N PHE A 281 2.09 14.37 21.32
CA PHE A 281 2.63 15.25 22.36
C PHE A 281 1.98 16.63 22.28
N ASP A 282 1.65 17.19 23.44
CA ASP A 282 1.04 18.52 23.53
C ASP A 282 2.11 19.63 23.42
N THR A 283 3.36 19.32 23.75
CA THR A 283 4.47 20.29 23.74
C THR A 283 5.75 19.75 23.11
N LEU A 284 6.57 20.65 22.55
CA LEU A 284 7.91 20.33 22.05
C LEU A 284 8.80 19.73 23.16
N THR A 285 8.72 20.25 24.39
CA THR A 285 9.54 19.75 25.50
C THR A 285 9.23 18.30 25.86
N GLU A 286 7.96 17.89 25.84
CA GLU A 286 7.59 16.49 26.06
C GLU A 286 8.07 15.60 24.92
N ALA A 287 7.89 16.04 23.68
CA ALA A 287 8.35 15.29 22.51
C ALA A 287 9.87 15.12 22.46
N MET A 288 10.62 16.10 22.96
CA MET A 288 12.09 16.00 23.07
C MET A 288 12.55 14.92 24.07
N ALA A 289 11.67 14.46 24.97
CA ALA A 289 11.95 13.34 25.87
C ALA A 289 11.65 11.97 25.26
N GLU A 290 11.12 11.91 24.03
CA GLU A 290 10.91 10.66 23.30
C GLU A 290 12.28 10.00 23.02
N PRO A 291 12.47 8.71 23.35
CA PRO A 291 13.78 8.10 23.48
C PRO A 291 14.51 7.90 22.14
N ASP A 292 13.80 7.64 21.04
CA ASP A 292 14.42 7.27 19.77
C ASP A 292 14.81 8.51 18.96
N PHE A 293 13.87 9.44 18.80
CA PHE A 293 13.94 10.57 17.88
C PHE A 293 13.80 11.93 18.54
N GLY A 294 13.35 12.01 19.80
CA GLY A 294 13.15 13.28 20.52
C GLY A 294 14.39 14.19 20.53
N ARG A 295 15.60 13.61 20.57
CA ARG A 295 16.86 14.37 20.52
C ARG A 295 17.09 15.15 19.22
N TYR A 296 16.44 14.74 18.13
CA TYR A 296 16.54 15.32 16.78
C TYR A 296 15.45 16.36 16.48
N LEU A 297 14.64 16.75 17.47
CA LEU A 297 13.73 17.87 17.36
C LEU A 297 14.46 19.21 17.59
N PRO A 298 13.97 20.32 16.99
CA PRO A 298 14.57 21.62 17.20
C PRO A 298 14.53 22.01 18.68
N SER A 299 15.47 22.84 19.12
CA SER A 299 15.58 23.28 20.52
C SER A 299 14.47 24.23 20.96
N GLU A 300 13.86 24.92 19.99
CA GLU A 300 12.81 25.90 20.17
C GLU A 300 11.95 25.98 18.91
N ILE A 301 10.82 26.68 19.00
CA ILE A 301 9.89 26.92 17.88
C ILE A 301 10.25 28.30 17.27
N PRO A 302 10.15 28.49 15.93
CA PRO A 302 10.42 29.79 15.34
C PRO A 302 9.46 30.87 15.87
N ALA A 303 9.92 32.11 15.94
CA ALA A 303 9.14 33.20 16.50
C ALA A 303 7.78 33.40 15.80
N GLY A 304 6.71 33.39 16.59
CA GLY A 304 5.33 33.57 16.12
C GLY A 304 4.64 32.32 15.57
N PHE A 305 5.35 31.19 15.48
CA PHE A 305 4.73 29.88 15.25
C PHE A 305 4.21 29.33 16.59
N GLY A 306 3.08 28.62 16.58
CA GLY A 306 2.46 28.18 17.84
C GLY A 306 1.43 27.05 17.73
N ASP A 307 0.74 26.90 16.60
CA ASP A 307 -0.14 25.75 16.39
C ASP A 307 0.75 24.53 16.11
N ALA A 308 0.87 23.62 17.09
CA ALA A 308 1.76 22.47 17.02
C ALA A 308 0.97 21.16 16.88
N SER A 309 1.45 20.25 16.03
CA SER A 309 1.05 18.84 16.03
C SER A 309 2.33 18.01 16.03
N ILE A 310 2.55 17.25 17.11
CA ILE A 310 3.74 16.42 17.27
C ILE A 310 3.29 14.98 17.52
N TYR A 311 3.81 14.06 16.71
CA TYR A 311 3.33 12.69 16.64
C TYR A 311 4.46 11.69 16.38
N ARG A 312 4.55 10.68 17.24
CA ARG A 312 5.46 9.53 17.14
C ARG A 312 4.68 8.33 16.63
N PHE A 313 5.22 7.67 15.61
CA PHE A 313 4.67 6.43 15.07
C PHE A 313 5.77 5.42 14.74
N LYS A 314 5.67 4.20 15.28
CA LYS A 314 6.51 3.06 14.93
C LYS A 314 5.61 1.85 14.76
N PHE A 315 5.59 1.28 13.57
CA PHE A 315 4.87 0.06 13.26
C PHE A 315 5.34 -0.52 11.92
N GLN A 316 5.81 -1.77 11.93
CA GLN A 316 6.43 -2.43 10.75
C GLN A 316 7.48 -1.51 10.08
N ASP A 317 7.36 -1.29 8.78
CA ASP A 317 8.30 -0.48 7.98
C ASP A 317 8.15 1.04 8.21
N SER A 318 7.18 1.46 9.03
CA SER A 318 6.98 2.85 9.39
C SER A 318 7.63 3.18 10.73
N ASN A 319 8.56 4.13 10.73
CA ASN A 319 9.17 4.62 11.96
C ASN A 319 9.50 6.10 11.82
N PHE A 320 8.73 6.98 12.46
CA PHE A 320 8.96 8.41 12.39
C PHE A 320 8.50 9.17 13.65
N LEU A 321 9.08 10.36 13.82
CA LEU A 321 8.60 11.41 14.70
C LEU A 321 8.40 12.67 13.86
N THR A 322 7.16 13.16 13.78
CA THR A 322 6.81 14.36 13.03
C THR A 322 6.42 15.47 13.98
N ALA A 323 6.85 16.69 13.67
CA ALA A 323 6.44 17.90 14.34
C ALA A 323 6.11 18.97 13.30
N THR A 324 4.90 19.50 13.34
CA THR A 324 4.47 20.58 12.47
C THR A 324 4.07 21.79 13.28
N TRP A 325 4.50 22.97 12.83
CA TRP A 325 4.07 24.25 13.39
C TRP A 325 3.53 25.17 12.30
N SER A 326 2.52 25.97 12.62
CA SER A 326 2.02 27.01 11.71
C SER A 326 1.91 28.39 12.34
N ARG A 327 1.88 29.39 11.45
CA ARG A 327 1.57 30.80 11.72
C ARG A 327 0.78 31.36 10.54
N GLY A 328 -0.55 31.33 10.62
CA GLY A 328 -1.39 31.71 9.47
C GLY A 328 -1.13 30.77 8.28
N MET A 329 -0.69 31.33 7.15
CA MET A 329 -0.36 30.56 5.93
C MET A 329 1.10 30.07 5.86
N ASP A 330 1.90 30.37 6.89
CA ASP A 330 3.27 29.89 7.04
C ASP A 330 3.28 28.56 7.80
N GLY A 331 4.25 27.70 7.49
CA GLY A 331 4.33 26.34 8.03
C GLY A 331 5.76 25.84 8.16
N LEU A 332 6.01 25.04 9.19
CA LEU A 332 7.23 24.28 9.40
C LEU A 332 6.84 22.82 9.60
N SER A 333 7.35 21.94 8.75
CA SER A 333 7.30 20.50 8.92
C SER A 333 8.70 19.98 9.22
N TRP A 334 8.82 19.21 10.29
CA TRP A 334 10.04 18.60 10.79
C TRP A 334 9.81 17.12 11.00
N VAL A 335 10.43 16.28 10.18
CA VAL A 335 10.19 14.83 10.20
C VAL A 335 11.51 14.12 10.46
N VAL A 336 11.54 13.28 11.48
CA VAL A 336 12.68 12.45 11.85
C VAL A 336 12.37 11.00 11.49
N THR A 337 13.24 10.36 10.73
CA THR A 337 13.14 8.96 10.30
C THR A 337 14.48 8.25 10.43
N PRO A 338 14.52 6.90 10.47
CA PRO A 338 15.74 6.16 10.18
C PRO A 338 16.27 6.52 8.78
N CYS A 339 17.59 6.43 8.61
CA CYS A 339 18.22 6.38 7.31
C CYS A 339 18.13 4.96 6.76
N THR A 340 17.68 4.82 5.52
CA THR A 340 17.52 3.54 4.82
C THR A 340 18.42 3.50 3.58
N GLU A 341 18.55 2.33 2.96
CA GLU A 341 19.30 2.20 1.69
C GLU A 341 18.64 3.02 0.56
N GLU A 342 17.31 3.22 0.62
CA GLU A 342 16.56 4.06 -0.33
C GLU A 342 16.90 5.55 -0.21
N ASP A 343 17.62 5.97 0.82
CA ASP A 343 18.02 7.38 0.94
C ASP A 343 19.32 7.68 0.18
N ALA A 344 20.07 6.64 -0.20
CA ALA A 344 21.42 6.77 -0.72
C ALA A 344 21.51 7.60 -2.01
N HIS A 345 20.51 7.54 -2.89
CA HIS A 345 20.53 8.29 -4.16
C HIS A 345 20.21 9.78 -4.00
N ARG A 346 19.76 10.22 -2.82
CA ARG A 346 19.51 11.64 -2.51
C ARG A 346 20.65 12.28 -1.71
N LEU A 347 21.65 11.50 -1.31
CA LEU A 347 22.85 12.01 -0.63
C LEU A 347 23.62 12.97 -1.53
N THR A 348 24.01 14.11 -0.99
CA THR A 348 24.81 15.12 -1.70
C THR A 348 25.83 15.79 -0.78
N THR A 349 26.76 16.51 -1.43
CA THR A 349 27.75 17.37 -0.80
C THR A 349 27.49 18.82 -1.17
N VAL A 350 27.99 19.76 -0.36
CA VAL A 350 27.86 21.20 -0.65
C VAL A 350 28.62 21.66 -1.90
N ASP A 351 29.52 20.83 -2.42
CA ASP A 351 30.25 21.13 -3.66
C ASP A 351 29.42 20.78 -4.92
N ASP A 352 28.46 19.84 -4.83
CA ASP A 352 27.59 19.47 -5.95
C ASP A 352 26.36 20.36 -6.06
N LYS A 353 26.58 21.63 -6.41
CA LYS A 353 25.49 22.62 -6.52
C LYS A 353 24.36 22.20 -7.47
N LYS A 354 24.60 21.33 -8.46
CA LYS A 354 23.54 20.86 -9.37
C LYS A 354 22.51 20.00 -8.65
N SER A 355 22.88 19.33 -7.58
CA SER A 355 21.95 18.45 -6.88
C SER A 355 20.96 19.22 -6.00
N TYR A 356 21.19 20.51 -5.72
CA TYR A 356 20.44 21.20 -4.67
C TYR A 356 20.22 22.70 -4.90
N ASP A 357 21.09 23.42 -5.61
CA ASP A 357 21.00 24.88 -5.75
C ASP A 357 19.84 25.27 -6.66
N LEU A 358 18.79 25.82 -6.05
CA LEU A 358 17.56 26.19 -6.75
C LEU A 358 17.73 27.40 -7.67
N SER A 359 18.81 28.19 -7.51
CA SER A 359 19.10 29.31 -8.41
C SER A 359 19.48 28.85 -9.82
N LEU A 360 19.92 27.60 -9.96
CA LEU A 360 20.21 26.96 -11.25
C LEU A 360 18.94 26.56 -12.02
N TYR A 361 17.78 26.53 -11.34
CA TYR A 361 16.54 25.96 -11.85
C TYR A 361 15.36 26.94 -11.75
N PRO A 362 15.08 27.72 -12.81
CA PRO A 362 13.94 28.62 -12.85
C PRO A 362 12.61 27.92 -12.63
N ILE A 363 11.63 28.60 -12.03
CA ILE A 363 10.26 28.10 -11.91
C ILE A 363 9.56 28.22 -13.29
N PRO A 364 8.81 27.19 -13.76
CA PRO A 364 8.45 25.94 -13.08
C PRO A 364 9.59 24.91 -13.09
N ARG A 365 9.87 24.32 -11.92
CA ARG A 365 10.98 23.37 -11.74
C ARG A 365 10.78 22.03 -12.45
N ALA A 366 9.53 21.65 -12.72
CA ALA A 366 9.24 20.47 -13.53
C ALA A 366 9.90 20.54 -14.93
N ASP A 367 10.01 21.76 -15.48
CA ASP A 367 10.55 22.00 -16.82
C ASP A 367 12.06 22.30 -16.81
N SER A 368 12.58 22.90 -15.73
CA SER A 368 13.98 23.33 -15.67
C SER A 368 14.93 22.31 -15.04
N VAL A 369 14.44 21.43 -14.16
CA VAL A 369 15.26 20.38 -13.53
C VAL A 369 15.33 19.16 -14.45
N PRO A 370 16.54 18.70 -14.83
CA PRO A 370 16.69 17.46 -15.59
C PRO A 370 16.07 16.26 -14.88
N ASP A 371 15.44 15.36 -15.65
CA ASP A 371 14.74 14.17 -15.15
C ASP A 371 15.57 13.37 -14.14
N GLU A 372 16.85 13.10 -14.46
CA GLU A 372 17.77 12.36 -13.59
C GLU A 372 18.11 13.06 -12.26
N LEU A 373 17.87 14.38 -12.15
CA LEU A 373 18.17 15.18 -10.97
C LEU A 373 16.92 15.53 -10.15
N ARG A 374 15.71 15.28 -10.66
CA ARG A 374 14.47 15.76 -10.05
C ARG A 374 14.32 15.34 -8.59
N GLU A 375 14.64 14.08 -8.31
CA GLU A 375 14.46 13.51 -6.98
C GLU A 375 15.42 14.11 -5.95
N ILE A 376 16.72 14.19 -6.29
CA ILE A 376 17.73 14.79 -5.41
C ILE A 376 17.55 16.30 -5.28
N VAL A 377 17.12 17.01 -6.34
CA VAL A 377 16.86 18.47 -6.29
C VAL A 377 15.61 18.79 -5.49
N ASP A 378 14.59 17.92 -5.47
CA ASP A 378 13.38 18.13 -4.65
C ASP A 378 13.70 18.08 -3.15
N ASN A 379 14.39 17.02 -2.71
CA ASN A 379 14.73 16.80 -1.31
C ASN A 379 16.16 16.22 -1.14
N PRO A 380 17.19 17.06 -1.30
CA PRO A 380 18.58 16.63 -1.15
C PRO A 380 18.87 16.30 0.32
N ILE A 381 19.72 15.30 0.56
CA ILE A 381 20.19 14.92 1.89
C ILE A 381 21.65 15.35 2.04
N PHE A 382 21.92 16.26 2.96
CA PHE A 382 23.27 16.65 3.34
C PHE A 382 23.74 15.81 4.53
N GLU A 383 25.01 15.41 4.57
CA GLU A 383 25.62 14.97 5.83
C GLU A 383 25.71 16.16 6.78
N ALA A 384 25.36 15.94 8.05
CA ALA A 384 25.21 17.04 8.99
C ALA A 384 26.51 17.82 9.25
N GLU A 385 27.67 17.17 9.14
CA GLU A 385 28.99 17.79 9.30
C GLU A 385 29.36 18.70 8.12
N GLU A 386 28.72 18.52 6.96
CA GLU A 386 29.01 19.26 5.73
C GLU A 386 28.03 20.42 5.48
N LEU A 387 26.88 20.45 6.17
CA LEU A 387 25.86 21.48 5.96
C LEU A 387 26.43 22.87 6.25
N THR A 388 26.24 23.79 5.30
CA THR A 388 26.64 25.20 5.45
C THR A 388 25.45 26.13 5.33
N LEU A 389 25.55 27.32 5.93
CA LEU A 389 24.54 28.36 5.77
C LEU A 389 24.35 28.77 4.29
N GLU A 390 25.43 28.78 3.49
CA GLU A 390 25.34 29.03 2.04
C GLU A 390 24.46 27.99 1.35
N ALA A 391 24.64 26.70 1.66
CA ALA A 391 23.82 25.64 1.09
C ALA A 391 22.33 25.79 1.46
N VAL A 392 22.02 26.20 2.70
CA VAL A 392 20.64 26.49 3.12
C VAL A 392 20.04 27.64 2.32
N TYR A 393 20.80 28.72 2.06
CA TYR A 393 20.31 29.80 1.20
C TYR A 393 20.11 29.38 -0.26
N CYS A 394 20.96 28.52 -0.81
CA CYS A 394 20.76 27.93 -2.15
C CYS A 394 19.48 27.09 -2.24
N ARG A 395 18.97 26.58 -1.10
CA ARG A 395 17.65 25.90 -0.99
C ARG A 395 16.49 26.84 -0.71
N ALA A 396 16.77 28.09 -0.36
CA ALA A 396 15.75 29.07 0.00
C ALA A 396 15.30 29.86 -1.22
N TYR A 397 13.98 30.01 -1.38
CA TYR A 397 13.41 30.86 -2.42
C TYR A 397 12.13 31.53 -1.95
N LYS A 398 11.71 32.58 -2.67
CA LYS A 398 10.42 33.25 -2.47
C LYS A 398 9.63 33.17 -3.77
N VAL A 399 8.31 33.12 -3.65
CA VAL A 399 7.39 33.35 -4.78
C VAL A 399 6.55 34.58 -4.49
N ASN A 400 6.25 35.33 -5.53
CA ASN A 400 5.44 36.54 -5.47
C ASN A 400 4.10 36.27 -6.14
N ASP A 401 3.24 35.54 -5.43
CA ASP A 401 1.90 35.17 -5.89
C ASP A 401 0.84 35.91 -5.07
N ALA A 402 -0.17 36.44 -5.76
CA ALA A 402 -1.26 37.18 -5.13
C ALA A 402 -2.07 36.24 -4.22
N GLY A 403 -2.12 36.56 -2.92
CA GLY A 403 -2.80 35.74 -1.91
C GLY A 403 -1.88 34.80 -1.14
N ASP A 404 -0.58 34.77 -1.46
CA ASP A 404 0.43 33.98 -0.76
C ASP A 404 1.35 34.87 0.11
N THR A 405 2.06 34.27 1.07
CA THR A 405 3.02 34.99 1.92
C THR A 405 4.37 35.13 1.22
N ASP A 406 5.04 36.28 1.42
CA ASP A 406 6.42 36.56 0.95
C ASP A 406 7.50 35.82 1.77
N GLY A 407 7.12 34.72 2.44
CA GLY A 407 8.00 33.92 3.27
C GLY A 407 8.98 33.08 2.48
N TRP A 408 10.15 32.81 3.06
CA TRP A 408 11.11 31.84 2.51
C TRP A 408 10.50 30.45 2.45
N ARG A 409 10.74 29.76 1.32
CA ARG A 409 10.39 28.37 1.09
C ARG A 409 11.66 27.55 0.99
N MET A 410 11.73 26.47 1.77
CA MET A 410 12.86 25.55 1.81
C MET A 410 12.36 24.12 1.93
N ARG A 411 13.04 23.19 1.26
CA ARG A 411 12.87 21.74 1.43
C ARG A 411 14.21 21.05 1.25
N PHE A 412 14.65 20.31 2.25
CA PHE A 412 15.84 19.46 2.20
C PHE A 412 15.87 18.57 3.43
N SER A 413 16.83 17.66 3.46
CA SER A 413 17.06 16.73 4.55
C SER A 413 18.50 16.80 5.03
N VAL A 414 18.72 16.41 6.28
CA VAL A 414 20.05 16.33 6.88
C VAL A 414 20.20 14.97 7.58
N LYS A 415 21.30 14.28 7.32
CA LYS A 415 21.61 12.96 7.88
C LYS A 415 22.55 13.09 9.08
N TYR A 416 22.16 12.48 10.19
CA TYR A 416 22.88 12.43 11.47
C TYR A 416 23.14 10.97 11.85
N GLY A 417 24.21 10.38 11.33
CA GLY A 417 24.45 8.94 11.44
C GLY A 417 23.35 8.15 10.72
N ASP A 418 22.62 7.31 11.46
CA ASP A 418 21.55 6.45 10.92
C ASP A 418 20.16 7.12 10.99
N VAL A 419 20.10 8.44 11.16
CA VAL A 419 18.86 9.22 11.27
C VAL A 419 18.83 10.32 10.23
N ILE A 420 17.66 10.55 9.63
CA ILE A 420 17.40 11.67 8.73
C ILE A 420 16.42 12.64 9.39
N VAL A 421 16.74 13.92 9.31
CA VAL A 421 15.84 15.03 9.64
C VAL A 421 15.45 15.73 8.35
N SER A 422 14.20 15.57 7.93
CA SER A 422 13.60 16.26 6.79
C SER A 422 12.91 17.54 7.24
N VAL A 423 13.20 18.65 6.57
CA VAL A 423 12.59 19.95 6.85
C VAL A 423 11.90 20.49 5.62
N SER A 424 10.69 21.00 5.81
CA SER A 424 9.94 21.74 4.79
C SER A 424 9.33 22.97 5.41
N THR A 425 9.68 24.15 4.89
CA THR A 425 9.31 25.42 5.51
C THR A 425 8.67 26.38 4.54
N LYS A 426 7.79 27.22 5.07
CA LYS A 426 7.24 28.43 4.47
C LYS A 426 7.20 29.50 5.55
N GLY A 427 7.93 30.60 5.38
CA GLY A 427 7.97 31.72 6.34
C GLY A 427 8.93 31.56 7.51
N VAL A 428 9.86 30.60 7.45
CA VAL A 428 10.96 30.41 8.41
C VAL A 428 12.25 31.00 7.83
N GLU A 429 13.02 31.75 8.63
CA GLU A 429 14.29 32.31 8.18
C GLU A 429 15.38 31.22 8.01
N PRO A 430 16.15 31.26 6.90
CA PRO A 430 17.24 30.30 6.64
C PRO A 430 18.25 30.17 7.79
N GLU A 431 18.63 31.27 8.43
CA GLU A 431 19.58 31.29 9.54
C GLU A 431 19.06 30.57 10.77
N TRP A 432 17.77 30.75 11.08
CA TRP A 432 17.15 30.05 12.20
C TRP A 432 17.14 28.54 11.95
N LEU A 433 16.73 28.13 10.74
CA LEU A 433 16.69 26.72 10.36
C LEU A 433 18.08 26.08 10.44
N TYR A 434 19.08 26.75 9.86
CA TYR A 434 20.48 26.32 9.94
C TYR A 434 20.95 26.19 11.39
N GLN A 435 20.68 27.17 12.24
CA GLN A 435 21.07 27.12 13.66
C GLN A 435 20.45 25.92 14.39
N GLN A 436 19.16 25.65 14.18
CA GLN A 436 18.51 24.50 14.82
C GLN A 436 19.09 23.16 14.37
N LEU A 437 19.37 23.01 13.07
CA LEU A 437 20.01 21.81 12.53
C LEU A 437 21.43 21.64 13.09
N MET A 438 22.22 22.72 13.16
CA MET A 438 23.57 22.66 13.73
C MET A 438 23.58 22.35 15.24
N ILE A 439 22.54 22.74 16.00
CA ILE A 439 22.41 22.37 17.41
C ILE A 439 22.31 20.84 17.58
N LEU A 440 21.70 20.14 16.63
CA LEU A 440 21.57 18.68 16.69
C LEU A 440 22.93 17.97 16.60
N ASN A 441 23.89 18.50 15.84
CA ASN A 441 25.26 17.97 15.78
C ASN A 441 26.00 17.99 17.12
N MET A 442 25.59 18.88 18.02
CA MET A 442 26.25 19.07 19.32
C MET A 442 25.61 18.25 20.44
N ARG A 443 24.54 17.49 20.16
CA ARG A 443 23.71 16.77 21.14
C ARG A 443 23.94 15.27 21.22
#